data_AF-A0A497Y922-F1
#
_entry.id   AF-A0A497Y922-F1
#
_cell.length_a   1.000
_cell.length_b   1.000
_cell.length_c   1.000
_cell.angle_alpha   90.00
_cell.angle_beta   90.00
_cell.angle_gamma   90.00
#
_symmetry.space_group_name_H-M   'P 1'
#
loop_
_entity.id
_entity.type
_entity.pdbx_description
1 polymer ?
#
loop_
_entity_poly.entity_id
_entity_poly.type
_entity_poly.pdbx_seq_one_letter_code
_entity_poly.pdbx_strand_id
1 'polypeptide(L)'
;MTGVGLGASMLPNIPAFGKMISVEESLTPVDVALKKKMADVALNAAKSRGATYADVRIGRYLNQVVATRETRVENISNSESYGLGVRVIANGSWGFAATNNMDDTSIAKAAEAAVAIAKGNSKLMEEPVQLAAQKGYGEVNWKTPVEINAFEVPVADKVDLLLKVNSEAMKGGAKYISSNLFMINEQKYFASTDGSYIDQDIHRIWPTFTLTKTDAASGKFETRNALSAPMGMGFEYLKPKEEEKIKGGPVTMYKKRYDILEDVREAAVHVDEKLKAKPITPGKYDLVLDPSHLFLTIHESVGHPTELDRVLGYEANYAGTSFLTLDKWESKKFNFGSKEVNIIGDKLETGSLGAVGYDDEGVKCGKWDIIKDGILVNYQTIRDQAHILGLKESQGCCYADSWDSIQFQRMPNVSLAPGNAPLSAADMVKNVEKGIYMFGRNSYSIDQQRYNFQFSAQLAYEIKEGKIVGMFKDASYQANTQEFWNSCVQCCDQNDYRLGGTFSDGKGQPGQASAVSHGSATTRFNGINVINTGRKLG
;
A
#
# COMPACT_ATOMS: atom_id res chain seq x y z
N MET A 1 -7.37 11.26 -15.90
CA MET A 1 -5.92 11.46 -15.71
C MET A 1 -5.29 10.13 -15.36
N THR A 2 -5.10 9.33 -16.40
CA THR A 2 -4.96 7.88 -16.42
C THR A 2 -3.51 7.49 -16.70
N GLY A 3 -2.99 6.48 -16.01
CA GLY A 3 -2.00 5.55 -16.56
C GLY A 3 -0.62 6.11 -16.92
N VAL A 4 -0.12 7.16 -16.25
CA VAL A 4 1.31 7.42 -16.27
C VAL A 4 1.97 6.38 -15.38
N GLY A 5 2.86 5.57 -15.95
CA GLY A 5 3.77 4.73 -15.18
C GLY A 5 4.53 5.59 -14.18
N LEU A 6 4.04 5.63 -12.94
CA LEU A 6 4.64 6.30 -11.79
C LEU A 6 6.09 5.81 -11.53
N GLY A 7 6.49 4.69 -12.12
CA GLY A 7 7.85 4.15 -12.05
C GLY A 7 8.90 4.84 -12.94
N ALA A 8 8.53 5.69 -13.91
CA ALA A 8 9.51 6.27 -14.84
C ALA A 8 9.55 7.80 -14.89
N SER A 9 8.46 8.51 -14.56
CA SER A 9 8.41 9.98 -14.66
C SER A 9 8.43 10.74 -13.34
N MET A 10 8.55 10.05 -12.20
CA MET A 10 8.70 10.68 -10.87
C MET A 10 10.12 10.55 -10.28
N LEU A 11 11.04 9.86 -10.95
CA LEU A 11 12.31 9.46 -10.34
C LEU A 11 13.47 10.47 -10.41
N PRO A 12 13.55 11.45 -11.33
CA PRO A 12 14.63 12.45 -11.23
C PRO A 12 14.36 13.51 -10.15
N ASN A 13 13.10 13.64 -9.70
CA ASN A 13 12.63 14.70 -8.82
C ASN A 13 11.61 14.16 -7.80
N ILE A 14 11.97 13.14 -7.02
CA ILE A 14 11.48 13.15 -5.64
C ILE A 14 12.29 14.29 -5.01
N PRO A 15 11.74 15.51 -4.81
CA PRO A 15 12.46 16.49 -4.02
C PRO A 15 12.80 15.78 -2.71
N ALA A 16 14.05 15.87 -2.26
CA ALA A 16 14.39 15.39 -0.93
C ALA A 16 13.35 16.00 0.02
N PHE A 17 12.38 15.20 0.47
CA PHE A 17 11.42 15.62 1.47
C PHE A 17 12.21 15.64 2.76
N GLY A 18 12.90 16.76 3.01
CA GLY A 18 13.76 16.95 4.15
C GLY A 18 15.21 17.26 3.81
N LYS A 19 16.01 17.32 4.88
CA LYS A 19 17.44 17.65 4.88
C LYS A 19 18.26 16.41 4.53
N MET A 20 19.32 16.58 3.74
CA MET A 20 20.31 15.52 3.51
C MET A 20 21.12 15.25 4.79
N ILE A 21 21.32 13.97 5.10
CA ILE A 21 22.03 13.52 6.31
C ILE A 21 23.07 12.44 5.98
N SER A 22 24.00 12.18 6.90
CA SER A 22 24.93 11.07 6.81
C SER A 22 24.26 9.72 7.16
N VAL A 23 24.94 8.61 6.85
CA VAL A 23 24.46 7.27 7.26
C VAL A 23 24.50 7.15 8.79
N GLU A 24 25.53 7.67 9.44
CA GLU A 24 25.68 7.67 10.89
C GLU A 24 24.56 8.46 11.59
N GLU A 25 24.18 9.61 11.04
CA GLU A 25 23.04 10.39 11.53
C GLU A 25 21.71 9.60 11.42
N SER A 26 21.53 8.81 10.36
CA SER A 26 20.33 7.99 10.15
C SER A 26 20.20 6.84 11.17
N LEU A 27 21.33 6.38 11.72
CA LEU A 27 21.38 5.28 12.70
C LEU A 27 21.21 5.75 14.14
N THR A 28 21.21 7.06 14.40
CA THR A 28 21.10 7.61 15.76
C THR A 28 19.66 8.06 16.02
N PRO A 29 18.85 7.34 16.82
CA PRO A 29 17.46 7.71 17.07
C PRO A 29 17.32 8.94 17.98
N VAL A 30 16.17 9.59 17.94
CA VAL A 30 15.85 10.68 18.90
C VAL A 30 15.49 10.08 20.25
N ASP A 31 16.10 10.61 21.32
CA ASP A 31 15.87 10.18 22.70
C ASP A 31 14.39 10.26 23.11
N VAL A 32 13.91 9.20 23.77
CA VAL A 32 12.50 9.05 24.15
C VAL A 32 12.09 10.06 25.23
N ALA A 33 12.96 10.37 26.18
CA ALA A 33 12.67 11.36 27.21
C ALA A 33 12.58 12.78 26.61
N LEU A 34 13.40 13.08 25.61
CA LEU A 34 13.28 14.33 24.84
C LEU A 34 11.94 14.40 24.09
N LYS A 35 11.56 13.34 23.36
CA LYS A 35 10.25 13.25 22.68
C LYS A 35 9.09 13.45 23.65
N LYS A 36 9.16 12.81 24.82
CA LYS A 36 8.17 12.96 25.88
C LYS A 36 8.09 14.41 26.39
N LYS A 37 9.23 15.06 26.66
CA LYS A 37 9.26 16.47 27.08
C LYS A 37 8.57 17.37 26.07
N MET A 38 8.91 17.23 24.78
CA MET A 38 8.32 18.03 23.70
C MET A 38 6.81 17.81 23.59
N ALA A 39 6.36 16.56 23.68
CA ALA A 39 4.94 16.24 23.71
C ALA A 39 4.22 16.86 24.91
N ASP A 40 4.80 16.79 26.11
CA ASP A 40 4.23 17.37 27.33
C ASP A 40 4.10 18.90 27.21
N VAL A 41 5.06 19.60 26.57
CA VAL A 41 4.95 21.04 26.29
C VAL A 41 3.73 21.35 25.42
N ALA A 42 3.55 20.64 24.30
CA ALA A 42 2.42 20.82 23.40
C ALA A 42 1.07 20.52 24.07
N LEU A 43 0.97 19.38 24.77
CA LEU A 43 -0.26 18.96 25.45
C LEU A 43 -0.67 19.97 26.55
N ASN A 44 0.29 20.44 27.34
CA ASN A 44 0.02 21.43 28.40
C ASN A 44 -0.40 22.79 27.81
N ALA A 45 0.27 23.24 26.75
CA ALA A 45 -0.10 24.47 26.05
C ALA A 45 -1.54 24.39 25.49
N ALA A 46 -1.88 23.30 24.79
CA ALA A 46 -3.23 23.08 24.26
C ALA A 46 -4.30 23.09 25.36
N LYS A 47 -4.08 22.35 26.46
CA LYS A 47 -5.01 22.31 27.62
C LYS A 47 -5.20 23.69 28.24
N SER A 48 -4.13 24.45 28.45
CA SER A 48 -4.20 25.80 29.04
C SER A 48 -4.99 26.80 28.20
N ARG A 49 -5.12 26.56 26.89
CA ARG A 49 -5.93 27.36 25.97
C ARG A 49 -7.37 26.83 25.81
N GLY A 50 -7.75 25.77 26.52
CA GLY A 50 -9.11 25.25 26.58
C GLY A 50 -9.42 24.13 25.58
N ALA A 51 -8.41 23.39 25.11
CA ALA A 51 -8.64 22.14 24.39
C ALA A 51 -9.28 21.10 25.34
N THR A 52 -10.37 20.45 24.90
CA THR A 52 -10.99 19.32 25.61
C THR A 52 -10.29 18.00 25.31
N TYR A 53 -9.60 17.94 24.17
CA TYR A 53 -8.73 16.85 23.77
C TYR A 53 -7.54 17.41 22.98
N ALA A 54 -6.37 16.80 23.12
CA ALA A 54 -5.23 17.06 22.24
C ALA A 54 -4.42 15.78 22.01
N ASP A 55 -3.89 15.65 20.81
CA ASP A 55 -2.82 14.71 20.47
C ASP A 55 -1.65 15.41 19.79
N VAL A 56 -0.49 14.79 19.92
CA VAL A 56 0.79 15.27 19.42
C VAL A 56 1.46 14.11 18.69
N ARG A 57 1.91 14.36 17.46
CA ARG A 57 2.74 13.43 16.69
C ARG A 57 4.09 14.07 16.42
N ILE A 58 5.14 13.54 17.02
CA ILE A 58 6.53 13.86 16.68
C ILE A 58 6.97 12.80 15.66
N GLY A 59 7.33 13.23 14.47
CA GLY A 59 7.71 12.33 13.39
C GLY A 59 9.10 12.64 12.89
N ARG A 60 9.96 11.63 12.82
CA ARG A 60 11.23 11.66 12.10
C ARG A 60 11.19 10.62 10.99
N TYR A 61 11.26 11.08 9.76
CA TYR A 61 11.10 10.30 8.54
C TYR A 61 12.44 10.24 7.82
N LEU A 62 13.03 9.05 7.80
CA LEU A 62 14.32 8.77 7.19
C LEU A 62 14.11 7.99 5.90
N ASN A 63 14.69 8.45 4.81
CA ASN A 63 14.63 7.77 3.52
C ASN A 63 16.03 7.55 2.99
N GLN A 64 16.32 6.34 2.51
CA GLN A 64 17.51 6.03 1.73
C GLN A 64 17.11 5.51 0.34
N VAL A 65 17.69 6.11 -0.69
CA VAL A 65 17.50 5.72 -2.08
C VAL A 65 18.84 5.35 -2.69
N VAL A 66 18.90 4.18 -3.32
CA VAL A 66 20.00 3.79 -4.22
C VAL A 66 19.39 3.50 -5.57
N ALA A 67 19.76 4.27 -6.59
CA ALA A 67 19.24 4.15 -7.94
C ALA A 67 20.38 3.92 -8.93
N THR A 68 20.19 2.96 -9.84
CA THR A 68 21.17 2.66 -10.89
C THR A 68 20.47 2.56 -12.24
N ARG A 69 21.24 2.80 -13.30
CA ARG A 69 20.78 2.70 -14.68
C ARG A 69 21.89 2.14 -15.55
N GLU A 70 21.60 1.06 -16.25
CA GLU A 70 22.59 0.26 -16.98
C GLU A 70 23.85 0.01 -16.14
N THR A 71 24.99 0.63 -16.47
CA THR A 71 26.26 0.45 -15.77
C THR A 71 26.59 1.55 -14.76
N ARG A 72 25.64 2.45 -14.49
CA ARG A 72 25.88 3.69 -13.73
C ARG A 72 25.04 3.73 -12.47
N VAL A 73 25.61 4.36 -11.45
CA VAL A 73 24.87 4.82 -10.28
C VAL A 73 24.30 6.20 -10.59
N GLU A 74 22.99 6.36 -10.48
CA GLU A 74 22.29 7.61 -10.78
C GLU A 74 22.04 8.43 -9.51
N ASN A 75 21.73 7.77 -8.39
CA ASN A 75 21.47 8.44 -7.13
C ASN A 75 21.87 7.57 -5.92
N ILE A 76 22.47 8.21 -4.92
CA ILE A 76 22.61 7.71 -3.56
C ILE A 76 22.24 8.86 -2.66
N SER A 77 21.12 8.74 -1.94
CA SER A 77 20.65 9.82 -1.07
C SER A 77 20.12 9.27 0.26
N ASN A 78 20.44 9.98 1.35
CA ASN A 78 19.83 9.82 2.66
C ASN A 78 19.19 11.14 3.04
N SER A 79 17.89 11.15 3.37
CA SER A 79 17.17 12.35 3.76
C SER A 79 16.41 12.15 5.07
N GLU A 80 16.23 13.26 5.78
CA GLU A 80 15.52 13.35 7.06
C GLU A 80 14.50 14.49 7.02
N SER A 81 13.26 14.18 7.37
CA SER A 81 12.25 15.18 7.74
C SER A 81 11.86 14.98 9.20
N TYR A 82 12.01 16.03 10.02
CA TYR A 82 11.77 15.95 11.46
C TYR A 82 10.94 17.15 11.94
N GLY A 83 9.89 16.86 12.70
CA GLY A 83 9.03 17.90 13.28
C GLY A 83 7.93 17.33 14.17
N LEU A 84 7.00 18.21 14.55
CA LEU A 84 5.91 17.94 15.47
C LEU A 84 4.60 18.53 14.95
N GLY A 85 3.56 17.72 14.91
CA GLY A 85 2.17 18.14 14.66
C GLY A 85 1.34 18.06 15.94
N VAL A 86 0.43 19.02 16.15
CA VAL A 86 -0.53 19.07 17.25
C VAL A 86 -1.93 19.14 16.68
N ARG A 87 -2.80 18.19 17.07
CA ARG A 87 -4.22 18.19 16.74
C ARG A 87 -5.03 18.33 18.03
N VAL A 88 -6.07 19.16 18.01
CA VAL A 88 -6.86 19.47 19.20
C VAL A 88 -8.35 19.49 18.89
N ILE A 89 -9.16 19.19 19.90
CA ILE A 89 -10.58 19.54 19.92
C ILE A 89 -10.75 20.73 20.88
N ALA A 90 -11.30 21.83 20.39
CA ALA A 90 -11.72 22.96 21.22
C ALA A 90 -13.09 23.47 20.74
N ASN A 91 -13.99 23.76 21.67
CA ASN A 91 -15.39 24.10 21.37
C ASN A 91 -16.06 23.08 20.43
N GLY A 92 -15.74 21.79 20.60
CA GLY A 92 -16.28 20.71 19.81
C GLY A 92 -15.69 20.55 18.40
N SER A 93 -14.78 21.42 17.94
CA SER A 93 -14.23 21.37 16.57
C SER A 93 -12.74 21.00 16.55
N TRP A 94 -12.30 20.38 15.44
CA TRP A 94 -10.91 20.07 15.17
C TRP A 94 -10.09 21.30 14.79
N GLY A 95 -8.84 21.33 15.26
CA GLY A 95 -7.80 22.24 14.79
C GLY A 95 -6.45 21.54 14.77
N PHE A 96 -5.59 21.95 13.83
CA PHE A 96 -4.28 21.35 13.63
C PHE A 96 -3.24 22.42 13.29
N ALA A 97 -2.03 22.26 13.80
CA ALA A 97 -0.86 23.04 13.44
C ALA A 97 0.41 22.22 13.67
N ALA A 98 1.49 22.58 12.97
CA ALA A 98 2.75 21.86 13.04
C ALA A 98 3.96 22.80 13.05
N THR A 99 5.09 22.30 13.51
CA THR A 99 6.38 23.02 13.49
C THR A 99 7.55 22.05 13.37
N ASN A 100 8.61 22.49 12.69
CA ASN A 100 9.93 21.84 12.67
C ASN A 100 10.95 22.56 13.58
N ASN A 101 10.54 23.61 14.30
CA ASN A 101 11.35 24.25 15.33
C ASN A 101 11.08 23.56 16.67
N MET A 102 12.01 22.71 17.09
CA MET A 102 11.81 21.76 18.20
C MET A 102 12.12 22.35 19.60
N ASP A 103 12.08 23.68 19.73
CA ASP A 103 12.20 24.37 21.02
C ASP A 103 10.84 24.51 21.73
N ASP A 104 10.85 24.59 23.06
CA ASP A 104 9.63 24.64 23.87
C ASP A 104 8.69 25.81 23.49
N THR A 105 9.24 26.94 23.05
CA THR A 105 8.43 28.14 22.69
C THR A 105 7.70 27.93 21.37
N SER A 106 8.39 27.43 20.35
CA SER A 106 7.80 27.14 19.04
C SER A 106 6.74 26.03 19.11
N ILE A 107 7.01 24.98 19.90
CA ILE A 107 6.05 23.89 20.14
C ILE A 107 4.78 24.41 20.83
N ALA A 108 4.93 25.21 21.89
CA ALA A 108 3.78 25.81 22.56
C ALA A 108 2.95 26.69 21.61
N LYS A 109 3.61 27.52 20.78
CA LYS A 109 2.92 28.35 19.78
C LYS A 109 2.15 27.52 18.75
N ALA A 110 2.68 26.38 18.30
CA ALA A 110 1.96 25.48 17.41
C ALA A 110 0.68 24.94 18.07
N ALA A 111 0.76 24.49 19.33
CA ALA A 111 -0.41 24.05 20.08
C ALA A 111 -1.45 25.16 20.27
N GLU A 112 -1.02 26.39 20.57
CA GLU A 112 -1.92 27.55 20.68
C GLU A 112 -2.61 27.88 19.35
N ALA A 113 -1.88 27.79 18.24
CA ALA A 113 -2.42 28.00 16.90
C ALA A 113 -3.48 26.92 16.54
N ALA A 114 -3.21 25.65 16.85
CA ALA A 114 -4.19 24.58 16.67
C ALA A 114 -5.50 24.86 17.42
N VAL A 115 -5.41 25.33 18.67
CA VAL A 115 -6.59 25.71 19.47
C VAL A 115 -7.33 26.92 18.89
N ALA A 116 -6.60 27.93 18.41
CA ALA A 116 -7.20 29.08 17.75
C ALA A 116 -7.96 28.69 16.48
N ILE A 117 -7.39 27.79 15.66
CA ILE A 117 -8.02 27.23 14.45
C ILE A 117 -9.30 26.47 14.83
N ALA A 118 -9.25 25.57 15.83
CA ALA A 118 -10.42 24.84 16.31
C ALA A 118 -11.57 25.78 16.72
N LYS A 119 -11.28 26.83 17.50
CA LYS A 119 -12.28 27.83 17.91
C LYS A 119 -12.80 28.70 16.75
N GLY A 120 -11.98 28.88 15.71
CA GLY A 120 -12.39 29.52 14.47
C GLY A 120 -13.40 28.66 13.71
N ASN A 121 -13.05 27.38 13.52
CA ASN A 121 -13.85 26.38 12.80
C ASN A 121 -15.17 26.06 13.53
N SER A 122 -15.20 26.09 14.86
CA SER A 122 -16.40 25.79 15.64
C SER A 122 -17.60 26.68 15.34
N LYS A 123 -17.39 27.85 14.72
CA LYS A 123 -18.46 28.77 14.30
C LYS A 123 -19.22 28.29 13.06
N LEU A 124 -18.65 27.35 12.32
CA LEU A 124 -19.20 26.80 11.07
C LEU A 124 -19.74 25.38 11.25
N MET A 125 -19.55 24.76 12.42
CA MET A 125 -19.99 23.39 12.65
C MET A 125 -21.44 23.31 13.10
N GLU A 126 -22.14 22.31 12.58
CA GLU A 126 -23.51 21.97 12.98
C GLU A 126 -23.53 21.04 14.20
N GLU A 127 -22.61 20.07 14.25
CA GLU A 127 -22.50 19.08 15.32
C GLU A 127 -21.06 18.98 15.85
N PRO A 128 -20.84 18.78 17.16
CA PRO A 128 -19.52 18.62 17.75
C PRO A 128 -18.89 17.27 17.36
N VAL A 129 -17.56 17.24 17.27
CA VAL A 129 -16.79 16.01 17.08
C VAL A 129 -17.05 15.04 18.24
N GLN A 130 -17.41 13.81 17.89
CA GLN A 130 -17.63 12.72 18.85
C GLN A 130 -16.55 11.64 18.68
N LEU A 131 -15.58 11.59 19.59
CA LEU A 131 -14.60 10.50 19.62
C LEU A 131 -15.15 9.24 20.27
N ALA A 132 -14.94 8.09 19.64
CA ALA A 132 -14.97 6.82 20.33
C ALA A 132 -13.98 6.83 21.51
N ALA A 133 -14.41 6.27 22.64
CA ALA A 133 -13.61 6.24 23.86
C ALA A 133 -12.35 5.40 23.63
N GLN A 134 -11.20 5.94 24.03
CA GLN A 134 -9.91 5.28 23.94
C GLN A 134 -9.24 5.33 25.30
N LYS A 135 -8.88 4.15 25.84
CA LYS A 135 -8.11 4.10 27.08
C LYS A 135 -6.66 4.47 26.78
N GLY A 136 -6.08 5.34 27.62
CA GLY A 136 -4.64 5.63 27.61
C GLY A 136 -3.81 4.38 27.87
N TYR A 137 -2.72 4.22 27.11
CA TYR A 137 -1.82 3.07 27.24
C TYR A 137 -0.62 3.33 28.17
N GLY A 138 -0.45 4.54 28.69
CA GLY A 138 0.79 4.95 29.34
C GLY A 138 1.94 4.98 28.33
N GLU A 139 3.16 4.69 28.80
CA GLU A 139 4.36 4.62 27.97
C GLU A 139 4.51 3.21 27.37
N VAL A 140 4.43 3.11 26.05
CA VAL A 140 4.56 1.85 25.30
C VAL A 140 5.45 2.04 24.08
N ASN A 141 6.01 0.94 23.58
CA ASN A 141 6.81 0.96 22.35
C ASN A 141 6.40 -0.18 21.41
N TRP A 142 6.64 0.03 20.11
CA TRP A 142 6.48 -0.98 19.08
C TRP A 142 7.54 -0.79 18.00
N LYS A 143 8.03 -1.89 17.42
CA LYS A 143 8.99 -1.85 16.31
C LYS A 143 8.59 -2.85 15.24
N THR A 144 8.85 -2.53 13.98
CA THR A 144 8.75 -3.52 12.90
C THR A 144 9.71 -4.68 13.22
N PRO A 145 9.24 -5.94 13.17
CA PRO A 145 10.06 -7.10 13.52
C PRO A 145 11.01 -7.48 12.35
N VAL A 146 11.96 -6.60 12.05
CA VAL A 146 12.96 -6.82 10.99
C VAL A 146 14.10 -7.70 11.49
N GLU A 147 14.65 -8.54 10.61
CA GLU A 147 15.83 -9.36 10.90
C GLU A 147 17.13 -8.64 10.56
N ILE A 148 17.14 -7.83 9.51
CA ILE A 148 18.30 -7.08 9.03
C ILE A 148 17.88 -5.63 8.76
N ASN A 149 18.30 -4.71 9.62
CA ASN A 149 18.04 -3.28 9.42
C ASN A 149 18.67 -2.83 8.08
N ALA A 150 17.85 -2.35 7.16
CA ALA A 150 18.31 -1.98 5.83
C ALA A 150 19.27 -0.78 5.87
N PHE A 151 19.19 0.11 6.87
CA PHE A 151 20.09 1.27 6.99
C PHE A 151 21.50 0.87 7.46
N GLU A 152 21.65 -0.25 8.17
CA GLU A 152 22.95 -0.77 8.63
C GLU A 152 23.73 -1.49 7.54
N VAL A 153 23.05 -1.96 6.48
CA VAL A 153 23.72 -2.59 5.34
C VAL A 153 24.57 -1.56 4.59
N PRO A 154 25.85 -1.84 4.31
CA PRO A 154 26.72 -0.92 3.59
C PRO A 154 26.13 -0.48 2.25
N VAL A 155 26.30 0.79 1.90
CA VAL A 155 25.83 1.34 0.61
C VAL A 155 26.52 0.64 -0.57
N ALA A 156 27.79 0.25 -0.42
CA ALA A 156 28.53 -0.48 -1.45
C ALA A 156 27.84 -1.81 -1.82
N ASP A 157 27.44 -2.61 -0.83
CA ASP A 157 26.76 -3.89 -1.04
C ASP A 157 25.43 -3.72 -1.81
N LYS A 158 24.71 -2.63 -1.53
CA LYS A 158 23.46 -2.27 -2.22
C LYS A 158 23.71 -1.88 -3.67
N VAL A 159 24.72 -1.06 -3.92
CA VAL A 159 25.14 -0.66 -5.27
C VAL A 159 25.59 -1.88 -6.08
N ASP A 160 26.43 -2.74 -5.50
CA ASP A 160 26.93 -3.95 -6.15
C ASP A 160 25.79 -4.90 -6.53
N LEU A 161 24.79 -5.06 -5.66
CA LEU A 161 23.58 -5.83 -5.96
C LEU A 161 22.84 -5.27 -7.18
N LEU A 162 22.57 -3.95 -7.20
CA LEU A 162 21.83 -3.31 -8.29
C LEU A 162 22.59 -3.32 -9.63
N LEU A 163 23.90 -3.05 -9.60
CA LEU A 163 24.74 -3.14 -10.79
C LEU A 163 24.81 -4.58 -11.33
N LYS A 164 24.80 -5.58 -10.43
CA LYS A 164 24.69 -6.99 -10.83
C LYS A 164 23.34 -7.30 -11.48
N VAL A 165 22.23 -6.81 -10.92
CA VAL A 165 20.89 -6.92 -11.52
C VAL A 165 20.90 -6.34 -12.94
N ASN A 166 21.45 -5.14 -13.12
CA ASN A 166 21.53 -4.51 -14.43
C ASN A 166 22.42 -5.31 -15.40
N SER A 167 23.56 -5.82 -14.92
CA SER A 167 24.46 -6.65 -15.73
C SER A 167 23.74 -7.91 -16.26
N GLU A 168 22.98 -8.60 -15.41
CA GLU A 168 22.21 -9.79 -15.81
C GLU A 168 21.11 -9.44 -16.83
N ALA A 169 20.41 -8.31 -16.66
CA ALA A 169 19.45 -7.81 -17.64
C ALA A 169 20.09 -7.56 -19.01
N MET A 170 21.25 -6.88 -19.04
CA MET A 170 21.97 -6.54 -20.27
C MET A 170 22.53 -7.79 -20.97
N LYS A 171 23.05 -8.77 -20.22
CA LYS A 171 23.45 -10.09 -20.77
C LYS A 171 22.25 -10.81 -21.39
N GLY A 172 21.08 -10.66 -20.78
CA GLY A 172 19.81 -11.14 -21.32
C GLY A 172 19.31 -10.38 -22.54
N GLY A 173 20.00 -9.35 -23.03
CA GLY A 173 19.63 -8.58 -24.22
C GLY A 173 18.75 -7.36 -23.95
N ALA A 174 18.65 -6.90 -22.70
CA ALA A 174 18.01 -5.63 -22.38
C ALA A 174 18.70 -4.48 -23.13
N LYS A 175 17.91 -3.57 -23.70
CA LYS A 175 18.43 -2.32 -24.27
C LYS A 175 18.53 -1.23 -23.22
N TYR A 176 17.60 -1.22 -22.27
CA TYR A 176 17.56 -0.30 -21.13
C TYR A 176 17.18 -1.08 -19.87
N ILE A 177 17.80 -0.71 -18.76
CA ILE A 177 17.50 -1.25 -17.43
C ILE A 177 17.74 -0.16 -16.39
N SER A 178 16.76 0.04 -15.51
CA SER A 178 16.92 0.77 -14.26
C SER A 178 16.59 -0.15 -13.09
N SER A 179 17.33 -0.03 -12.00
CA SER A 179 17.04 -0.76 -10.76
C SER A 179 17.26 0.13 -9.54
N ASN A 180 16.40 -0.03 -8.53
CA ASN A 180 16.31 0.88 -7.40
C ASN A 180 16.07 0.10 -6.10
N LEU A 181 16.62 0.62 -5.00
CA LEU A 181 16.24 0.27 -3.64
C LEU A 181 15.72 1.53 -2.93
N PHE A 182 14.50 1.46 -2.40
CA PHE A 182 13.94 2.44 -1.48
C PHE A 182 13.87 1.84 -0.10
N MET A 183 14.42 2.52 0.90
CA MET A 183 14.39 2.10 2.30
C MET A 183 13.87 3.26 3.14
N ILE A 184 12.93 2.96 4.03
CA ILE A 184 12.24 3.96 4.85
C ILE A 184 12.37 3.53 6.31
N ASN A 185 12.72 4.49 7.17
CA ASN A 185 12.56 4.36 8.61
C ASN A 185 11.72 5.53 9.15
N GLU A 186 10.53 5.23 9.67
CA GLU A 186 9.65 6.22 10.31
C GLU A 186 9.70 6.02 11.83
N GLN A 187 10.23 7.02 12.52
CA GLN A 187 10.22 7.09 13.98
C GLN A 187 9.05 8.00 14.37
N LYS A 188 7.96 7.40 14.85
CA LYS A 188 6.72 8.10 15.22
C LYS A 188 6.52 8.03 16.72
N TYR A 189 6.42 9.19 17.35
CA TYR A 189 6.06 9.30 18.76
C TYR A 189 4.73 10.02 18.90
N PHE A 190 3.74 9.31 19.44
CA PHE A 190 2.39 9.82 19.68
C PHE A 190 2.18 10.06 21.16
N ALA A 191 1.56 11.19 21.52
CA ALA A 191 1.07 11.41 22.87
C ALA A 191 -0.31 12.07 22.85
N SER A 192 -1.17 11.78 23.82
CA SER A 192 -2.49 12.41 23.90
C SER A 192 -2.93 12.72 25.32
N THR A 193 -3.95 13.57 25.42
CA THR A 193 -4.60 13.89 26.70
C THR A 193 -5.36 12.72 27.32
N ASP A 194 -5.57 11.64 26.57
CA ASP A 194 -6.13 10.37 27.06
C ASP A 194 -5.10 9.55 27.87
N GLY A 195 -3.81 9.97 27.89
CA GLY A 195 -2.76 9.35 28.69
C GLY A 195 -1.97 8.27 27.96
N SER A 196 -1.89 8.34 26.62
CA SER A 196 -1.00 7.49 25.81
C SER A 196 0.30 8.23 25.49
N TYR A 197 1.41 7.49 25.51
CA TYR A 197 2.74 7.88 25.05
C TYR A 197 3.33 6.66 24.30
N ILE A 198 3.29 6.71 22.97
CA ILE A 198 3.54 5.56 22.11
C ILE A 198 4.75 5.87 21.24
N ASP A 199 5.82 5.09 21.39
CA ASP A 199 7.03 5.19 20.56
C ASP A 199 7.08 4.06 19.51
N GLN A 200 7.06 4.41 18.22
CA GLN A 200 7.08 3.44 17.13
C GLN A 200 8.28 3.63 16.21
N ASP A 201 8.94 2.53 15.88
CA ASP A 201 10.05 2.45 14.92
C ASP A 201 9.65 1.55 13.74
N ILE A 202 9.31 2.16 12.61
CA ILE A 202 8.70 1.48 11.46
C ILE A 202 9.73 1.38 10.33
N HIS A 203 9.96 0.17 9.79
CA HIS A 203 10.89 -0.08 8.69
C HIS A 203 10.18 -0.62 7.45
N ARG A 204 10.56 -0.11 6.27
CA ARG A 204 10.01 -0.55 4.98
C ARG A 204 11.10 -0.60 3.92
N ILE A 205 10.97 -1.53 2.98
CA ILE A 205 11.89 -1.70 1.84
C ILE A 205 11.13 -1.93 0.54
N TRP A 206 11.64 -1.40 -0.57
CA TRP A 206 11.17 -1.71 -1.91
C TRP A 206 12.33 -1.85 -2.89
N PRO A 207 12.68 -3.09 -3.27
CA PRO A 207 13.51 -3.36 -4.42
C PRO A 207 12.68 -3.37 -5.71
N THR A 208 13.16 -2.75 -6.78
CA THR A 208 12.45 -2.76 -8.07
C THR A 208 13.39 -2.59 -9.24
N PHE A 209 12.97 -3.02 -10.43
CA PHE A 209 13.63 -2.74 -11.70
C PHE A 209 12.60 -2.59 -12.82
N THR A 210 13.00 -1.93 -13.91
CA THR A 210 12.27 -1.89 -15.18
C THR A 210 13.21 -2.29 -16.31
N LEU A 211 12.97 -3.46 -16.90
CA LEU A 211 13.72 -3.97 -18.04
C LEU A 211 12.99 -3.66 -19.34
N THR A 212 13.69 -3.13 -20.33
CA THR A 212 13.15 -2.87 -21.68
C THR A 212 13.99 -3.56 -22.74
N LYS A 213 13.33 -4.29 -23.66
CA LYS A 213 13.94 -4.74 -24.92
C LYS A 213 13.25 -4.11 -26.11
N THR A 214 14.01 -3.96 -27.18
CA THR A 214 13.55 -3.40 -28.46
C THR A 214 13.72 -4.44 -29.56
N ASP A 215 12.71 -4.63 -30.39
CA ASP A 215 12.84 -5.34 -31.65
C ASP A 215 13.24 -4.35 -32.75
N ALA A 216 14.50 -4.42 -33.19
CA ALA A 216 15.03 -3.51 -34.20
C ALA A 216 14.32 -3.62 -35.56
N ALA A 217 13.77 -4.81 -35.91
CA ALA A 217 13.13 -5.01 -37.20
C ALA A 217 11.75 -4.32 -37.27
N SER A 218 10.97 -4.38 -36.18
CA SER A 218 9.64 -3.76 -36.12
C SER A 218 9.62 -2.38 -35.45
N GLY A 219 10.71 -1.96 -34.81
CA GLY A 219 10.78 -0.74 -34.01
C GLY A 219 9.97 -0.79 -32.71
N LYS A 220 9.40 -1.95 -32.36
CA LYS A 220 8.59 -2.14 -31.15
C LYS A 220 9.49 -2.32 -29.94
N PHE A 221 8.95 -2.03 -28.77
CA PHE A 221 9.59 -2.33 -27.50
C PHE A 221 8.59 -2.94 -26.53
N GLU A 222 9.11 -3.71 -25.58
CA GLU A 222 8.33 -4.27 -24.49
C GLU A 222 9.10 -4.11 -23.19
N THR A 223 8.34 -3.99 -22.10
CA THR A 223 8.88 -3.83 -20.75
C THR A 223 8.39 -4.91 -19.81
N ARG A 224 9.20 -5.20 -18.79
CA ARG A 224 8.82 -5.98 -17.61
C ARG A 224 9.36 -5.32 -16.35
N ASN A 225 8.45 -4.91 -15.48
CA ASN A 225 8.80 -4.45 -14.14
C ASN A 225 9.04 -5.64 -13.20
N ALA A 226 9.87 -5.43 -12.18
CA ALA A 226 10.04 -6.37 -11.08
C ALA A 226 8.68 -6.85 -10.53
N LEU A 227 8.61 -8.13 -10.15
CA LEU A 227 7.42 -8.70 -9.49
C LEU A 227 7.47 -8.61 -7.96
N SER A 228 8.45 -7.88 -7.42
CA SER A 228 8.49 -7.48 -6.02
C SER A 228 7.40 -6.48 -5.66
N ALA A 229 7.20 -6.28 -4.36
CA ALA A 229 6.38 -5.22 -3.80
C ALA A 229 7.19 -4.45 -2.73
N PRO A 230 6.78 -3.21 -2.39
CA PRO A 230 7.17 -2.60 -1.13
C PRO A 230 6.64 -3.43 0.05
N MET A 231 7.48 -3.65 1.06
CA MET A 231 7.20 -4.51 2.21
C MET A 231 7.59 -3.83 3.52
N GLY A 232 6.87 -4.13 4.61
CA GLY A 232 7.22 -3.76 5.98
C GLY A 232 8.27 -4.72 6.55
N MET A 233 9.41 -4.84 5.87
CA MET A 233 10.49 -5.77 6.17
C MET A 233 11.83 -5.04 6.07
N GLY A 234 12.88 -5.64 6.65
CA GLY A 234 14.25 -5.20 6.46
C GLY A 234 14.91 -5.80 5.21
N PHE A 235 16.24 -5.73 5.17
CA PHE A 235 17.04 -6.23 4.05
C PHE A 235 16.98 -7.75 3.88
N GLU A 236 16.44 -8.48 4.86
CA GLU A 236 16.12 -9.89 4.75
C GLU A 236 15.16 -10.20 3.59
N TYR A 237 14.36 -9.22 3.13
CA TYR A 237 13.53 -9.35 1.93
C TYR A 237 14.35 -9.71 0.69
N LEU A 238 15.63 -9.31 0.63
CA LEU A 238 16.57 -9.58 -0.48
C LEU A 238 17.54 -10.73 -0.17
N LYS A 239 17.23 -11.57 0.83
CA LYS A 239 17.98 -12.78 1.16
C LYS A 239 17.11 -14.00 0.83
N PRO A 240 17.05 -14.41 -0.45
CA PRO A 240 16.12 -15.45 -0.89
C PRO A 240 16.42 -16.80 -0.24
N LYS A 241 15.36 -17.59 -0.04
CA LYS A 241 15.40 -18.96 0.48
C LYS A 241 14.65 -19.87 -0.49
N GLU A 242 15.20 -21.05 -0.79
CA GLU A 242 14.60 -21.95 -1.78
C GLU A 242 13.20 -22.43 -1.37
N GLU A 243 12.96 -22.64 -0.07
CA GLU A 243 11.66 -23.03 0.49
C GLU A 243 10.58 -21.93 0.38
N GLU A 244 10.96 -20.69 0.11
CA GLU A 244 10.03 -19.57 -0.09
C GLU A 244 9.73 -19.31 -1.57
N LYS A 245 10.39 -20.02 -2.49
CA LYS A 245 10.09 -19.97 -3.92
C LYS A 245 8.85 -20.80 -4.22
N ILE A 246 7.90 -20.21 -4.93
CA ILE A 246 6.73 -20.87 -5.49
C ILE A 246 7.06 -21.21 -6.94
N LYS A 247 7.29 -22.51 -7.19
CA LYS A 247 7.65 -23.08 -8.50
C LYS A 247 6.48 -23.89 -9.07
N GLY A 248 6.55 -24.20 -10.36
CA GLY A 248 5.56 -25.05 -11.05
C GLY A 248 4.49 -24.28 -11.85
N GLY A 249 4.50 -22.96 -11.78
CA GLY A 249 3.79 -22.07 -12.72
C GLY A 249 4.70 -21.60 -13.87
N PRO A 250 4.19 -20.70 -14.74
CA PRO A 250 4.96 -20.14 -15.86
C PRO A 250 5.96 -19.06 -15.42
N VAL A 251 5.88 -18.62 -14.16
CA VAL A 251 6.68 -17.54 -13.56
C VAL A 251 7.10 -17.99 -12.16
N THR A 252 8.37 -17.81 -11.80
CA THR A 252 8.81 -18.06 -10.42
C THR A 252 8.35 -16.93 -9.52
N MET A 253 7.62 -17.27 -8.45
CA MET A 253 7.12 -16.31 -7.48
C MET A 253 7.73 -16.57 -6.09
N TYR A 254 7.57 -15.62 -5.18
CA TYR A 254 8.22 -15.65 -3.86
C TYR A 254 7.20 -15.37 -2.77
N LYS A 255 7.34 -16.04 -1.63
CA LYS A 255 6.51 -15.78 -0.44
C LYS A 255 6.95 -14.51 0.28
N LYS A 256 7.98 -14.63 1.14
CA LYS A 256 8.43 -13.53 2.00
C LYS A 256 9.77 -12.96 1.58
N ARG A 257 10.61 -13.69 0.84
CA ARG A 257 11.97 -13.28 0.46
C ARG A 257 12.15 -13.38 -1.06
N TYR A 258 12.42 -12.25 -1.67
CA TYR A 258 12.47 -12.03 -3.09
C TYR A 258 13.89 -12.19 -3.65
N ASP A 259 14.02 -12.98 -4.73
CA ASP A 259 15.26 -13.11 -5.49
C ASP A 259 15.25 -12.16 -6.70
N ILE A 260 15.74 -10.93 -6.50
CA ILE A 260 15.81 -9.93 -7.58
C ILE A 260 16.68 -10.38 -8.76
N LEU A 261 17.69 -11.22 -8.51
CA LEU A 261 18.61 -11.67 -9.56
C LEU A 261 17.98 -12.77 -10.41
N GLU A 262 17.24 -13.70 -9.81
CA GLU A 262 16.44 -14.68 -10.55
C GLU A 262 15.32 -13.96 -11.32
N ASP A 263 14.63 -13.01 -10.67
CA ASP A 263 13.54 -12.28 -11.31
C ASP A 263 14.03 -11.49 -12.54
N VAL A 264 15.16 -10.79 -12.47
CA VAL A 264 15.66 -10.03 -13.65
C VAL A 264 16.12 -10.94 -14.80
N ARG A 265 16.63 -12.15 -14.50
CA ARG A 265 16.97 -13.13 -15.54
C ARG A 265 15.71 -13.64 -16.23
N GLU A 266 14.67 -13.98 -15.47
CA GLU A 266 13.38 -14.35 -16.04
C GLU A 266 12.75 -13.17 -16.80
N ALA A 267 12.95 -11.93 -16.34
CA ALA A 267 12.44 -10.73 -17.01
C ALA A 267 12.89 -10.65 -18.46
N ALA A 268 14.17 -10.92 -18.70
CA ALA A 268 14.73 -10.88 -20.04
C ALA A 268 14.05 -11.91 -20.94
N VAL A 269 13.79 -13.12 -20.45
CA VAL A 269 13.08 -14.18 -21.18
C VAL A 269 11.61 -13.78 -21.44
N HIS A 270 10.92 -13.29 -20.42
CA HIS A 270 9.52 -12.86 -20.53
C HIS A 270 9.33 -11.75 -21.56
N VAL A 271 10.24 -10.77 -21.64
CA VAL A 271 10.15 -9.70 -22.63
C VAL A 271 10.35 -10.23 -24.06
N ASP A 272 11.23 -11.22 -24.26
CA ASP A 272 11.38 -11.87 -25.57
C ASP A 272 10.12 -12.63 -25.98
N GLU A 273 9.46 -13.29 -25.03
CA GLU A 273 8.18 -13.96 -25.25
C GLU A 273 7.09 -12.93 -25.59
N LYS A 274 7.00 -11.83 -24.82
CA LYS A 274 6.01 -10.76 -24.98
C LYS A 274 6.09 -10.08 -26.35
N LEU A 275 7.31 -9.83 -26.85
CA LEU A 275 7.52 -9.27 -28.20
C LEU A 275 6.91 -10.16 -29.29
N LYS A 276 6.95 -11.49 -29.10
CA LYS A 276 6.43 -12.51 -30.03
C LYS A 276 4.97 -12.91 -29.74
N ALA A 277 4.44 -12.54 -28.58
CA ALA A 277 3.12 -12.93 -28.12
C ALA A 277 2.02 -12.47 -29.08
N LYS A 278 1.02 -13.34 -29.26
CA LYS A 278 -0.18 -13.01 -30.03
C LYS A 278 -1.08 -12.07 -29.21
N PRO A 279 -1.72 -11.06 -29.84
CA PRO A 279 -2.73 -10.26 -29.16
C PRO A 279 -3.91 -11.13 -28.71
N ILE A 280 -4.54 -10.76 -27.60
CA ILE A 280 -5.74 -11.44 -27.12
C ILE A 280 -6.90 -11.28 -28.11
N THR A 281 -7.73 -12.33 -28.27
CA THR A 281 -9.04 -12.19 -28.91
C THR A 281 -10.06 -11.73 -27.87
N PRO A 282 -10.77 -10.60 -28.06
CA PRO A 282 -11.77 -10.14 -27.11
C PRO A 282 -12.85 -11.19 -26.84
N GLY A 283 -13.35 -11.23 -25.60
CA GLY A 283 -14.44 -12.14 -25.21
C GLY A 283 -14.42 -12.49 -23.73
N LYS A 284 -15.18 -13.53 -23.38
CA LYS A 284 -15.23 -14.06 -22.01
C LYS A 284 -14.12 -15.09 -21.77
N TYR A 285 -13.43 -14.94 -20.64
CA TYR A 285 -12.36 -15.81 -20.16
C TYR A 285 -12.49 -16.03 -18.65
N ASP A 286 -12.05 -17.20 -18.19
CA ASP A 286 -11.76 -17.38 -16.78
C ASP A 286 -10.40 -16.74 -16.48
N LEU A 287 -10.31 -15.97 -15.41
CA LEU A 287 -9.07 -15.35 -14.96
C LEU A 287 -8.52 -16.11 -13.76
N VAL A 288 -7.24 -16.47 -13.84
CA VAL A 288 -6.44 -16.86 -12.69
C VAL A 288 -5.54 -15.67 -12.38
N LEU A 289 -5.72 -15.05 -11.22
CA LEU A 289 -4.99 -13.85 -10.85
C LEU A 289 -3.98 -14.16 -9.75
N ASP A 290 -2.70 -13.94 -10.04
CA ASP A 290 -1.63 -14.04 -9.05
C ASP A 290 -1.70 -12.86 -8.07
N PRO A 291 -1.34 -13.03 -6.78
CA PRO A 291 -1.26 -11.96 -5.79
C PRO A 291 -0.46 -10.73 -6.21
N SER A 292 0.59 -10.87 -7.02
CA SER A 292 1.35 -9.73 -7.58
C SER A 292 0.52 -8.82 -8.50
N HIS A 293 -0.65 -9.31 -8.94
CA HIS A 293 -1.65 -8.58 -9.70
C HIS A 293 -2.89 -8.29 -8.84
N LEU A 294 -3.48 -9.32 -8.21
CA LEU A 294 -4.76 -9.24 -7.50
C LEU A 294 -4.77 -8.23 -6.34
N PHE A 295 -3.62 -7.98 -5.69
CA PHE A 295 -3.54 -7.04 -4.57
C PHE A 295 -4.06 -5.63 -4.93
N LEU A 296 -3.82 -5.17 -6.17
CA LEU A 296 -4.25 -3.83 -6.59
C LEU A 296 -5.72 -3.83 -7.03
N THR A 297 -6.23 -4.95 -7.54
CA THR A 297 -7.68 -5.13 -7.73
C THR A 297 -8.42 -5.05 -6.39
N ILE A 298 -7.87 -5.66 -5.33
CA ILE A 298 -8.41 -5.56 -3.96
C ILE A 298 -8.35 -4.11 -3.47
N HIS A 299 -7.20 -3.46 -3.60
CA HIS A 299 -7.00 -2.06 -3.22
C HIS A 299 -8.08 -1.14 -3.80
N GLU A 300 -8.28 -1.21 -5.12
CA GLU A 300 -9.14 -0.28 -5.85
C GLU A 300 -10.62 -0.61 -5.73
N SER A 301 -10.99 -1.90 -5.79
CA SER A 301 -12.39 -2.34 -5.85
C SER A 301 -12.99 -2.71 -4.49
N VAL A 302 -12.17 -2.87 -3.46
CA VAL A 302 -12.62 -3.18 -2.09
C VAL A 302 -12.09 -2.19 -1.08
N GLY A 303 -10.78 -1.93 -1.10
CA GLY A 303 -10.12 -1.04 -0.15
C GLY A 303 -10.75 0.34 -0.12
N HIS A 304 -10.62 1.11 -1.20
CA HIS A 304 -11.20 2.44 -1.29
C HIS A 304 -12.72 2.52 -1.04
N PRO A 305 -13.57 1.68 -1.66
CA PRO A 305 -15.02 1.81 -1.42
C PRO A 305 -15.44 1.43 0.00
N THR A 306 -14.61 0.73 0.77
CA THR A 306 -14.92 0.37 2.17
C THR A 306 -14.37 1.35 3.19
N GLU A 307 -13.73 2.44 2.74
CA GLU A 307 -13.40 3.60 3.56
C GLU A 307 -14.67 4.40 3.91
N LEU A 308 -15.03 4.50 5.20
CA LEU A 308 -16.32 5.07 5.62
C LEU A 308 -16.47 6.55 5.23
N ASP A 309 -15.43 7.37 5.34
CA ASP A 309 -15.48 8.76 4.88
C ASP A 309 -15.83 8.93 3.39
N ARG A 310 -15.48 7.97 2.53
CA ARG A 310 -15.94 7.95 1.12
C ARG A 310 -17.40 7.54 0.97
N VAL A 311 -17.88 6.65 1.83
CA VAL A 311 -19.30 6.26 1.91
C VAL A 311 -20.16 7.45 2.38
N LEU A 312 -19.62 8.26 3.30
CA LEU A 312 -20.27 9.47 3.82
C LEU A 312 -20.14 10.68 2.88
N GLY A 313 -19.27 10.62 1.87
CA GLY A 313 -19.00 11.73 0.96
C GLY A 313 -18.11 12.82 1.53
N TYR A 314 -17.40 12.56 2.64
CA TYR A 314 -16.46 13.50 3.27
C TYR A 314 -15.15 13.62 2.47
N GLU A 315 -14.82 12.61 1.67
CA GLU A 315 -13.65 12.59 0.79
C GLU A 315 -14.01 12.09 -0.62
N ALA A 316 -13.44 12.73 -1.63
CA ALA A 316 -13.54 12.35 -3.04
C ALA A 316 -12.24 12.57 -3.84
N ASN A 317 -11.23 13.19 -3.25
CA ASN A 317 -9.96 13.48 -3.92
C ASN A 317 -9.20 12.18 -4.23
N TYR A 318 -8.52 12.19 -5.38
CA TYR A 318 -7.81 11.04 -5.97
C TYR A 318 -8.73 9.86 -6.29
N ALA A 319 -9.03 9.04 -5.29
CA ALA A 319 -9.72 7.77 -5.46
C ALA A 319 -11.24 7.87 -5.58
N GLY A 320 -11.81 9.09 -5.52
CA GLY A 320 -13.25 9.27 -5.63
C GLY A 320 -14.02 8.84 -4.38
N THR A 321 -15.30 8.57 -4.58
CA THR A 321 -16.28 8.20 -3.56
C THR A 321 -16.54 6.69 -3.54
N SER A 322 -17.56 6.24 -2.80
CA SER A 322 -17.96 4.84 -2.75
C SER A 322 -19.30 4.57 -3.44
N PHE A 323 -19.37 3.45 -4.15
CA PHE A 323 -20.63 2.83 -4.55
C PHE A 323 -21.30 2.06 -3.39
N LEU A 324 -20.56 1.76 -2.33
CA LEU A 324 -21.10 1.23 -1.09
C LEU A 324 -21.75 2.37 -0.31
N THR A 325 -22.91 2.07 0.27
CA THR A 325 -23.76 3.05 0.95
C THR A 325 -24.15 2.52 2.33
N LEU A 326 -24.53 3.40 3.25
CA LEU A 326 -24.93 2.98 4.60
C LEU A 326 -26.17 2.08 4.56
N ASP A 327 -27.15 2.34 3.71
CA ASP A 327 -28.36 1.52 3.57
C ASP A 327 -28.04 0.07 3.14
N LYS A 328 -27.03 -0.12 2.28
CA LYS A 328 -26.55 -1.46 1.89
C LYS A 328 -25.98 -2.21 3.09
N TRP A 329 -25.18 -1.55 3.92
CA TRP A 329 -24.61 -2.15 5.13
C TRP A 329 -25.67 -2.37 6.23
N GLU A 330 -26.61 -1.44 6.40
CA GLU A 330 -27.73 -1.55 7.35
C GLU A 330 -28.68 -2.69 6.99
N SER A 331 -28.84 -3.00 5.70
CA SER A 331 -29.64 -4.14 5.24
C SER A 331 -29.17 -5.49 5.77
N LYS A 332 -27.88 -5.59 6.16
CA LYS A 332 -27.17 -6.83 6.55
C LYS A 332 -27.24 -7.96 5.51
N LYS A 333 -27.58 -7.63 4.26
CA LYS A 333 -27.84 -8.59 3.17
C LYS A 333 -27.22 -8.19 1.83
N PHE A 334 -26.52 -7.05 1.76
CA PHE A 334 -25.85 -6.65 0.53
C PHE A 334 -24.76 -7.65 0.16
N ASN A 335 -25.03 -8.40 -0.91
CA ASN A 335 -24.05 -9.29 -1.52
C ASN A 335 -23.00 -8.44 -2.25
N PHE A 336 -21.78 -8.44 -1.73
CA PHE A 336 -20.62 -7.85 -2.38
C PHE A 336 -19.98 -8.81 -3.39
N GLY A 337 -19.94 -10.11 -3.07
CA GLY A 337 -19.35 -11.14 -3.92
C GLY A 337 -19.87 -12.53 -3.60
N SER A 338 -19.22 -13.55 -4.16
CA SER A 338 -19.58 -14.95 -3.89
C SER A 338 -19.26 -15.33 -2.44
N LYS A 339 -19.79 -16.47 -1.98
CA LYS A 339 -19.48 -17.01 -0.64
C LYS A 339 -17.99 -17.30 -0.40
N GLU A 340 -17.19 -17.39 -1.45
CA GLU A 340 -15.74 -17.58 -1.35
C GLU A 340 -15.02 -16.28 -0.96
N VAL A 341 -15.68 -15.13 -1.10
CA VAL A 341 -15.11 -13.81 -0.83
C VAL A 341 -15.20 -13.48 0.66
N ASN A 342 -14.06 -13.55 1.33
CA ASN A 342 -13.87 -13.14 2.72
C ASN A 342 -12.75 -12.09 2.78
N ILE A 343 -13.11 -10.83 3.02
CA ILE A 343 -12.18 -9.72 3.04
C ILE A 343 -11.97 -9.23 4.48
N ILE A 344 -10.72 -9.17 4.88
CA ILE A 344 -10.28 -8.82 6.24
C ILE A 344 -9.56 -7.48 6.20
N GLY A 345 -9.94 -6.56 7.08
CA GLY A 345 -9.11 -5.41 7.46
C GLY A 345 -8.14 -5.82 8.56
N ASP A 346 -6.84 -5.62 8.37
CA ASP A 346 -5.80 -6.11 9.28
C ASP A 346 -4.63 -5.12 9.39
N LYS A 347 -4.20 -4.78 10.61
CA LYS A 347 -2.97 -4.00 10.89
C LYS A 347 -1.92 -4.77 11.70
N LEU A 348 -2.08 -6.08 11.85
CA LEU A 348 -1.21 -6.97 12.62
C LEU A 348 -0.33 -7.86 11.72
N GLU A 349 -0.69 -8.02 10.44
CA GLU A 349 0.00 -8.90 9.50
C GLU A 349 1.49 -8.53 9.34
N THR A 350 2.38 -9.39 9.84
CA THR A 350 3.83 -9.14 9.82
C THR A 350 4.38 -9.11 8.39
N GLY A 351 5.25 -8.15 8.10
CA GLY A 351 5.83 -7.95 6.77
C GLY A 351 4.98 -7.07 5.84
N SER A 352 3.75 -6.73 6.26
CA SER A 352 2.91 -5.76 5.54
C SER A 352 3.34 -4.31 5.81
N LEU A 353 3.04 -3.41 4.88
CA LEU A 353 3.32 -1.97 5.02
C LEU A 353 2.46 -1.30 6.10
N GLY A 354 1.24 -1.80 6.29
CA GLY A 354 0.27 -1.27 7.25
C GLY A 354 0.43 -1.80 8.68
N ALA A 355 1.37 -2.72 8.93
CA ALA A 355 1.62 -3.26 10.26
C ALA A 355 2.25 -2.21 11.18
N VAL A 356 1.52 -1.85 12.24
CA VAL A 356 1.95 -0.97 13.33
C VAL A 356 1.28 -1.41 14.62
N GLY A 357 1.83 -1.04 15.78
CA GLY A 357 1.19 -1.35 17.07
C GLY A 357 -0.04 -0.49 17.32
N TYR A 358 0.03 0.77 16.88
CA TYR A 358 -0.99 1.79 17.08
C TYR A 358 -1.07 2.69 15.84
N ASP A 359 -2.28 3.15 15.52
CA ASP A 359 -2.49 4.10 14.43
C ASP A 359 -2.13 5.54 14.84
N ASP A 360 -2.28 6.51 13.93
CA ASP A 360 -1.89 7.90 14.20
C ASP A 360 -2.90 8.68 15.10
N GLU A 361 -3.87 8.00 15.72
CA GLU A 361 -4.70 8.51 16.84
C GLU A 361 -4.43 7.76 18.16
N GLY A 362 -3.42 6.89 18.18
CA GLY A 362 -3.07 6.08 19.34
C GLY A 362 -4.06 4.94 19.61
N VAL A 363 -4.86 4.52 18.61
CA VAL A 363 -5.74 3.36 18.70
C VAL A 363 -4.91 2.10 18.48
N LYS A 364 -5.02 1.12 19.38
CA LYS A 364 -4.32 -0.16 19.23
C LYS A 364 -4.85 -0.90 18.00
N CYS A 365 -3.93 -1.31 17.13
CA CYS A 365 -4.28 -1.98 15.89
C CYS A 365 -4.90 -3.36 16.12
N GLY A 366 -5.77 -3.77 15.19
CA GLY A 366 -6.52 -5.02 15.27
C GLY A 366 -6.84 -5.60 13.89
N LYS A 367 -7.78 -6.54 13.87
CA LYS A 367 -8.29 -7.18 12.66
C LYS A 367 -9.80 -7.37 12.73
N TRP A 368 -10.49 -7.26 11.60
CA TRP A 368 -11.95 -7.42 11.51
C TRP A 368 -12.40 -7.84 10.11
N ASP A 369 -13.59 -8.44 10.03
CA ASP A 369 -14.23 -8.77 8.75
C ASP A 369 -14.83 -7.49 8.12
N ILE A 370 -14.51 -7.22 6.87
CA ILE A 370 -15.16 -6.18 6.03
C ILE A 370 -16.25 -6.84 5.19
N ILE A 371 -15.90 -7.95 4.54
CA ILE A 371 -16.83 -8.81 3.80
C ILE A 371 -16.69 -10.23 4.34
N LYS A 372 -17.82 -10.87 4.65
CA LYS A 372 -17.87 -12.23 5.19
C LYS A 372 -18.87 -13.07 4.41
N ASP A 373 -18.41 -14.21 3.90
CA ASP A 373 -19.20 -15.09 3.04
C ASP A 373 -19.90 -14.33 1.89
N GLY A 374 -19.18 -13.37 1.30
CA GLY A 374 -19.68 -12.51 0.23
C GLY A 374 -20.59 -11.36 0.66
N ILE A 375 -20.90 -11.21 1.96
CA ILE A 375 -21.78 -10.15 2.48
C ILE A 375 -20.98 -9.01 3.09
N LEU A 376 -21.33 -7.76 2.78
CA LEU A 376 -20.77 -6.57 3.43
C LEU A 376 -21.21 -6.51 4.91
N VAL A 377 -20.26 -6.60 5.83
CA VAL A 377 -20.53 -6.63 7.28
C VAL A 377 -19.97 -5.43 8.02
N ASN A 378 -18.94 -4.78 7.49
CA ASN A 378 -18.31 -3.62 8.12
C ASN A 378 -17.60 -2.70 7.12
N TYR A 379 -17.17 -1.53 7.61
CA TYR A 379 -16.32 -0.59 6.89
C TYR A 379 -14.99 -0.40 7.64
N GLN A 380 -14.20 0.57 7.21
CA GLN A 380 -12.96 1.02 7.83
C GLN A 380 -13.21 2.37 8.52
N THR A 381 -12.89 2.48 9.82
CA THR A 381 -13.28 3.63 10.64
C THR A 381 -12.15 4.17 11.53
N ILE A 382 -12.16 5.49 11.72
CA ILE A 382 -11.38 6.19 12.76
C ILE A 382 -12.25 6.54 13.98
N ARG A 383 -11.67 7.15 15.01
CA ARG A 383 -12.36 7.39 16.30
C ARG A 383 -13.60 8.26 16.15
N ASP A 384 -13.55 9.29 15.31
CA ASP A 384 -14.70 10.20 15.13
C ASP A 384 -15.78 9.68 14.18
N GLN A 385 -15.66 8.43 13.70
CA GLN A 385 -16.65 7.82 12.82
C GLN A 385 -17.23 6.51 13.36
N ALA A 386 -16.53 5.83 14.27
CA ALA A 386 -16.92 4.50 14.76
C ALA A 386 -18.38 4.44 15.27
N HIS A 387 -18.85 5.52 15.91
CA HIS A 387 -20.20 5.63 16.44
C HIS A 387 -21.29 5.61 15.34
N ILE A 388 -20.98 6.05 14.12
CA ILE A 388 -21.89 6.02 12.96
C ILE A 388 -22.29 4.58 12.62
N LEU A 389 -21.36 3.63 12.84
CA LEU A 389 -21.62 2.20 12.65
C LEU A 389 -22.08 1.49 13.94
N GLY A 390 -22.33 2.23 15.01
CA GLY A 390 -22.63 1.67 16.33
C GLY A 390 -21.44 0.95 16.99
N LEU A 391 -20.21 1.16 16.48
CA LEU A 391 -19.00 0.61 17.07
C LEU A 391 -18.61 1.42 18.30
N LYS A 392 -18.17 0.72 19.35
CA LYS A 392 -17.72 1.34 20.60
C LYS A 392 -16.26 1.81 20.56
N GLU A 393 -15.50 1.28 19.61
CA GLU A 393 -14.06 1.49 19.45
C GLU A 393 -13.74 1.67 17.96
N SER A 394 -12.68 2.41 17.66
CA SER A 394 -12.16 2.53 16.29
C SER A 394 -11.44 1.25 15.87
N GLN A 395 -11.40 1.01 14.56
CA GLN A 395 -10.63 -0.07 13.95
C GLN A 395 -9.15 0.29 13.71
N GLY A 396 -8.72 1.48 14.11
CA GLY A 396 -7.32 1.91 13.98
C GLY A 396 -6.95 2.31 12.55
N CYS A 397 -7.87 2.92 11.81
CA CYS A 397 -7.69 3.29 10.41
C CYS A 397 -7.21 4.74 10.22
N CYS A 398 -6.55 5.37 11.20
CA CYS A 398 -6.08 6.74 11.05
C CYS A 398 -4.60 6.80 10.69
N TYR A 399 -4.24 7.70 9.77
CA TYR A 399 -2.87 7.84 9.31
C TYR A 399 -2.58 9.26 8.83
N ALA A 400 -1.33 9.68 8.99
CA ALA A 400 -0.70 10.81 8.31
C ALA A 400 0.67 10.42 7.77
N ASP A 401 0.98 10.98 6.60
CA ASP A 401 2.23 10.71 5.88
C ASP A 401 3.44 11.46 6.40
N SER A 402 3.23 12.57 7.12
CA SER A 402 4.29 13.41 7.68
C SER A 402 3.92 13.97 9.06
N TRP A 403 4.83 14.73 9.67
CA TRP A 403 4.58 15.44 10.94
C TRP A 403 3.74 16.72 10.73
N ASP A 404 3.73 17.30 9.53
CA ASP A 404 2.97 18.51 9.17
C ASP A 404 1.64 18.24 8.44
N SER A 405 1.29 16.97 8.25
CA SER A 405 0.01 16.54 7.71
C SER A 405 -1.02 16.26 8.80
N ILE A 406 -2.27 16.72 8.64
CA ILE A 406 -3.36 16.28 9.53
C ILE A 406 -3.66 14.79 9.29
N GLN A 407 -3.78 14.00 10.36
CA GLN A 407 -4.19 12.59 10.23
C GLN A 407 -5.70 12.46 10.02
N PHE A 408 -6.07 11.50 9.17
CA PHE A 408 -7.45 11.19 8.84
C PHE A 408 -7.58 9.73 8.39
N GLN A 409 -8.79 9.28 8.08
CA GLN A 409 -9.06 7.88 7.76
C GLN A 409 -8.28 7.43 6.52
N ARG A 410 -7.64 6.26 6.60
CA ARG A 410 -6.87 5.57 5.56
C ARG A 410 -7.04 4.06 5.70
N MET A 411 -6.67 3.32 4.66
CA MET A 411 -6.83 1.87 4.67
C MET A 411 -5.88 1.15 5.64
N PRO A 412 -6.34 0.07 6.29
CA PRO A 412 -5.45 -0.94 6.86
C PRO A 412 -4.88 -1.82 5.73
N ASN A 413 -4.34 -3.00 6.05
CA ASN A 413 -4.22 -4.02 5.03
C ASN A 413 -5.60 -4.62 4.76
N VAL A 414 -6.09 -4.51 3.52
CA VAL A 414 -7.36 -5.10 3.09
C VAL A 414 -7.06 -6.35 2.28
N SER A 415 -7.37 -7.53 2.79
CA SER A 415 -6.87 -8.78 2.21
C SER A 415 -7.98 -9.79 1.96
N LEU A 416 -7.91 -10.50 0.83
CA LEU A 416 -8.72 -11.67 0.58
C LEU A 416 -8.13 -12.86 1.33
N ALA A 417 -8.90 -13.43 2.24
CA ALA A 417 -8.49 -14.61 2.98
C ALA A 417 -8.20 -15.77 2.02
N PRO A 418 -7.15 -16.59 2.27
CA PRO A 418 -6.87 -17.75 1.44
C PRO A 418 -7.96 -18.82 1.59
N GLY A 419 -8.01 -19.73 0.61
CA GLY A 419 -8.88 -20.89 0.67
C GLY A 419 -8.54 -21.81 1.85
N ASN A 420 -9.55 -22.43 2.45
CA ASN A 420 -9.37 -23.35 3.59
C ASN A 420 -8.92 -24.76 3.15
N ALA A 421 -9.15 -25.14 1.90
CA ALA A 421 -8.81 -26.45 1.37
C ALA A 421 -7.47 -26.40 0.63
N PRO A 422 -6.61 -27.44 0.76
CA PRO A 422 -5.34 -27.48 0.04
C PRO A 422 -5.53 -27.33 -1.47
N LEU A 423 -4.88 -26.33 -2.05
CA LEU A 423 -4.95 -26.05 -3.49
C LEU A 423 -3.74 -25.23 -3.91
N SER A 424 -2.98 -25.77 -4.87
CA SER A 424 -1.89 -25.07 -5.52
C SER A 424 -2.38 -24.30 -6.76
N ALA A 425 -1.65 -23.25 -7.16
CA ALA A 425 -1.92 -22.55 -8.40
C ALA A 425 -1.86 -23.48 -9.64
N ALA A 426 -0.95 -24.46 -9.65
CA ALA A 426 -0.85 -25.44 -10.72
C ALA A 426 -2.10 -26.34 -10.81
N ASP A 427 -2.67 -26.73 -9.67
CA ASP A 427 -3.91 -27.51 -9.63
C ASP A 427 -5.14 -26.68 -10.01
N MET A 428 -5.17 -25.40 -9.64
CA MET A 428 -6.21 -24.47 -10.06
C MET A 428 -6.28 -24.36 -11.59
N VAL A 429 -5.14 -24.26 -12.26
CA VAL A 429 -5.04 -24.16 -13.73
C VAL A 429 -5.65 -25.38 -14.42
N LYS A 430 -5.51 -26.60 -13.89
CA LYS A 430 -6.02 -27.84 -14.50
C LYS A 430 -7.53 -27.81 -14.74
N ASN A 431 -8.27 -27.03 -13.96
CA ASN A 431 -9.73 -26.93 -14.03
C ASN A 431 -10.23 -25.77 -14.91
N VAL A 432 -9.35 -25.13 -15.69
CA VAL A 432 -9.69 -23.99 -16.54
C VAL A 432 -9.63 -24.39 -18.01
N GLU A 433 -10.78 -24.38 -18.69
CA GLU A 433 -10.88 -24.77 -20.11
C GLU A 433 -10.38 -23.67 -21.06
N LYS A 434 -10.76 -22.41 -20.79
CA LYS A 434 -10.35 -21.24 -21.54
C LYS A 434 -10.15 -20.07 -20.59
N GLY A 435 -8.89 -19.70 -20.36
CA GLY A 435 -8.59 -18.66 -19.40
C GLY A 435 -7.28 -17.94 -19.62
N ILE A 436 -6.97 -17.05 -18.68
CA ILE A 436 -5.75 -16.25 -18.67
C ILE A 436 -5.18 -16.27 -17.25
N TYR A 437 -3.90 -16.61 -17.11
CA TYR A 437 -3.15 -16.45 -15.87
C TYR A 437 -2.36 -15.13 -15.91
N MET A 438 -2.69 -14.19 -15.02
CA MET A 438 -2.12 -12.84 -15.01
C MET A 438 -1.18 -12.59 -13.81
N PHE A 439 -0.02 -11.99 -14.09
CA PHE A 439 1.03 -11.67 -13.10
C PHE A 439 1.50 -10.23 -13.20
N GLY A 440 1.76 -9.61 -12.05
CA GLY A 440 2.23 -8.24 -11.93
C GLY A 440 1.19 -7.20 -12.33
N ARG A 441 1.18 -6.06 -11.64
CA ARG A 441 0.35 -4.92 -12.04
C ARG A 441 0.89 -4.21 -13.29
N ASN A 442 0.03 -3.75 -14.18
CA ASN A 442 0.38 -2.85 -15.28
C ASN A 442 -0.53 -1.61 -15.30
N SER A 443 -1.49 -1.53 -16.21
CA SER A 443 -2.41 -0.39 -16.29
C SER A 443 -3.63 -0.63 -15.41
N TYR A 444 -3.96 0.36 -14.57
CA TYR A 444 -5.13 0.32 -13.70
C TYR A 444 -5.99 1.57 -13.93
N SER A 445 -7.26 1.35 -14.27
CA SER A 445 -8.23 2.41 -14.46
C SER A 445 -9.54 2.00 -13.82
N ILE A 446 -10.11 2.88 -13.00
CA ILE A 446 -11.35 2.64 -12.27
C ILE A 446 -12.10 3.97 -12.14
N ASP A 447 -13.43 3.90 -12.14
CA ASP A 447 -14.27 5.11 -12.07
C ASP A 447 -14.24 5.77 -10.67
N GLN A 448 -14.89 6.93 -10.58
CA GLN A 448 -14.96 7.75 -9.37
C GLN A 448 -15.79 7.11 -8.25
N GLN A 449 -16.67 6.16 -8.53
CA GLN A 449 -17.45 5.46 -7.51
C GLN A 449 -16.84 4.10 -7.14
N ARG A 450 -15.71 3.74 -7.76
CA ARG A 450 -15.10 2.41 -7.66
C ARG A 450 -16.03 1.27 -8.11
N TYR A 451 -16.97 1.59 -9.01
CA TYR A 451 -17.99 0.65 -9.45
C TYR A 451 -17.56 -0.14 -10.69
N ASN A 452 -16.90 0.52 -11.66
CA ASN A 452 -16.41 -0.12 -12.88
C ASN A 452 -14.91 0.08 -13.05
N PHE A 453 -14.22 -0.96 -13.51
CA PHE A 453 -12.78 -0.92 -13.72
C PHE A 453 -12.31 -1.64 -14.97
N GLN A 454 -11.08 -1.33 -15.35
CA GLN A 454 -10.30 -1.96 -16.40
C GLN A 454 -8.85 -2.13 -15.94
N PHE A 455 -8.38 -3.38 -15.81
CA PHE A 455 -7.03 -3.69 -15.32
C PHE A 455 -6.26 -4.56 -16.30
N SER A 456 -4.93 -4.41 -16.33
CA SER A 456 -4.01 -5.22 -17.13
C SER A 456 -2.77 -5.64 -16.33
N ALA A 457 -2.07 -6.64 -16.84
CA ALA A 457 -0.93 -7.26 -16.16
C ALA A 457 0.40 -7.05 -16.89
N GLN A 458 1.51 -7.30 -16.21
CA GLN A 458 2.84 -7.35 -16.85
C GLN A 458 2.91 -8.55 -17.79
N LEU A 459 2.43 -9.70 -17.31
CA LEU A 459 2.44 -10.98 -18.01
C LEU A 459 1.01 -11.57 -18.00
N ALA A 460 0.58 -12.10 -19.13
CA ALA A 460 -0.71 -12.76 -19.29
C ALA A 460 -0.51 -14.05 -20.09
N TYR A 461 -0.75 -15.21 -19.49
CA TYR A 461 -0.56 -16.52 -20.13
C TYR A 461 -1.90 -17.14 -20.48
N GLU A 462 -2.05 -17.63 -21.71
CA GLU A 462 -3.21 -18.39 -22.14
C GLU A 462 -3.29 -19.73 -21.40
N ILE A 463 -4.46 -20.01 -20.83
CA ILE A 463 -4.83 -21.33 -20.35
C ILE A 463 -5.81 -21.94 -21.36
N LYS A 464 -5.48 -23.12 -21.88
CA LYS A 464 -6.34 -23.92 -22.74
C LYS A 464 -6.37 -25.36 -22.24
N GLU A 465 -7.58 -25.89 -22.00
CA GLU A 465 -7.82 -27.28 -21.59
C GLU A 465 -6.95 -27.69 -20.39
N GLY A 466 -6.90 -26.83 -19.38
CA GLY A 466 -6.14 -27.06 -18.15
C GLY A 466 -4.63 -26.88 -18.27
N LYS A 467 -4.13 -26.32 -19.38
CA LYS A 467 -2.69 -26.16 -19.67
C LYS A 467 -2.33 -24.74 -20.05
N ILE A 468 -1.15 -24.30 -19.62
CA ILE A 468 -0.56 -23.04 -20.06
C ILE A 468 0.07 -23.27 -21.43
N VAL A 469 -0.37 -22.52 -22.44
CA VAL A 469 0.05 -22.75 -23.84
C VAL A 469 0.92 -21.63 -24.44
N GLY A 470 0.99 -20.46 -23.79
CA GLY A 470 1.89 -19.37 -24.18
C GLY A 470 1.38 -18.00 -23.77
N MET A 471 2.22 -16.97 -23.90
CA MET A 471 1.86 -15.60 -23.54
C MET A 471 0.90 -14.93 -24.54
N PHE A 472 -0.09 -14.22 -24.00
CA PHE A 472 -0.87 -13.19 -24.66
C PHE A 472 -0.29 -11.80 -24.43
N LYS A 473 -0.53 -10.90 -25.38
CA LYS A 473 -0.38 -9.46 -25.16
C LYS A 473 -1.70 -8.71 -25.38
N ASP A 474 -1.68 -7.42 -25.03
CA ASP A 474 -2.81 -6.50 -25.17
C ASP A 474 -4.07 -6.92 -24.38
N ALA A 475 -3.90 -7.76 -23.35
CA ALA A 475 -4.99 -8.28 -22.53
C ALA A 475 -5.30 -7.35 -21.37
N SER A 476 -6.55 -6.88 -21.30
CA SER A 476 -7.09 -6.16 -20.16
C SER A 476 -8.51 -6.65 -19.87
N TYR A 477 -8.82 -6.89 -18.61
CA TYR A 477 -10.17 -7.26 -18.21
C TYR A 477 -10.95 -6.06 -17.71
N GLN A 478 -12.24 -6.04 -18.03
CA GLN A 478 -13.20 -5.04 -17.58
C GLN A 478 -14.32 -5.72 -16.80
N ALA A 479 -14.70 -5.12 -15.69
CA ALA A 479 -15.84 -5.60 -14.94
C ALA A 479 -16.47 -4.49 -14.10
N ASN A 480 -17.70 -4.73 -13.71
CA ASN A 480 -18.27 -4.12 -12.53
C ASN A 480 -17.72 -4.82 -11.27
N THR A 481 -17.48 -4.07 -10.20
CA THR A 481 -16.96 -4.58 -8.93
C THR A 481 -17.80 -5.73 -8.38
N GLN A 482 -19.11 -5.58 -8.26
CA GLN A 482 -19.97 -6.61 -7.69
C GLN A 482 -20.05 -7.86 -8.57
N GLU A 483 -20.11 -7.69 -9.90
CA GLU A 483 -20.10 -8.80 -10.85
C GLU A 483 -18.79 -9.59 -10.79
N PHE A 484 -17.66 -8.88 -10.72
CA PHE A 484 -16.33 -9.49 -10.62
C PHE A 484 -16.21 -10.34 -9.35
N TRP A 485 -16.52 -9.78 -8.19
CA TRP A 485 -16.43 -10.52 -6.93
C TRP A 485 -17.47 -11.65 -6.82
N ASN A 486 -18.63 -11.55 -7.48
CA ASN A 486 -19.58 -12.67 -7.59
C ASN A 486 -19.07 -13.82 -8.47
N SER A 487 -18.16 -13.55 -9.40
CA SER A 487 -17.54 -14.57 -10.24
C SER A 487 -16.34 -15.29 -9.60
N CYS A 488 -15.93 -14.88 -8.39
CA CYS A 488 -14.90 -15.56 -7.62
C CYS A 488 -15.37 -16.98 -7.28
N VAL A 489 -14.69 -18.00 -7.78
CA VAL A 489 -15.10 -19.40 -7.60
C VAL A 489 -14.16 -20.20 -6.72
N GLN A 490 -12.90 -19.79 -6.59
CA GLN A 490 -11.90 -20.56 -5.87
C GLN A 490 -10.66 -19.71 -5.54
N CYS A 491 -10.07 -19.93 -4.37
CA CYS A 491 -8.81 -19.34 -3.93
C CYS A 491 -7.84 -20.46 -3.52
N CYS A 492 -6.55 -20.32 -3.83
CA CYS A 492 -5.50 -21.20 -3.32
C CYS A 492 -5.36 -21.08 -1.80
N ASP A 493 -4.66 -22.04 -1.20
CA ASP A 493 -4.51 -22.11 0.25
C ASP A 493 -3.44 -21.14 0.82
N GLN A 494 -3.27 -21.19 2.14
CA GLN A 494 -2.30 -20.37 2.89
C GLN A 494 -0.84 -20.51 2.41
N ASN A 495 -0.48 -21.61 1.75
CA ASN A 495 0.87 -21.78 1.20
C ASN A 495 1.12 -20.92 -0.04
N ASP A 496 0.08 -20.45 -0.73
CA ASP A 496 0.20 -19.53 -1.88
C ASP A 496 0.00 -18.06 -1.47
N TYR A 497 -0.56 -17.81 -0.28
CA TYR A 497 -0.87 -16.48 0.23
C TYR A 497 0.36 -15.57 0.31
N ARG A 498 0.25 -14.39 -0.29
CA ARG A 498 1.30 -13.39 -0.43
C ARG A 498 0.74 -11.98 -0.31
N LEU A 499 1.60 -11.05 0.11
CA LEU A 499 1.27 -9.63 0.17
C LEU A 499 1.75 -8.92 -1.10
N GLY A 500 0.90 -8.10 -1.68
CA GLY A 500 1.31 -6.99 -2.54
C GLY A 500 1.21 -5.67 -1.79
N GLY A 501 1.90 -4.63 -2.26
CA GLY A 501 1.94 -3.34 -1.55
C GLY A 501 2.22 -2.14 -2.44
N THR A 502 1.97 -0.96 -1.90
CA THR A 502 2.24 0.33 -2.54
C THR A 502 2.57 1.40 -1.49
N PHE A 503 3.50 2.31 -1.81
CA PHE A 503 3.75 3.55 -1.06
C PHE A 503 2.90 4.72 -1.57
N SER A 504 2.06 4.50 -2.58
CA SER A 504 1.42 5.56 -3.36
C SER A 504 -0.10 5.50 -3.30
N ASP A 505 -0.68 5.01 -2.19
CA ASP A 505 -2.09 5.23 -1.92
C ASP A 505 -2.29 6.72 -1.63
N GLY A 506 -3.04 7.44 -2.46
CA GLY A 506 -3.19 8.90 -2.40
C GLY A 506 -4.57 9.34 -1.91
N LYS A 507 -4.62 10.33 -1.01
CA LYS A 507 -5.87 10.89 -0.47
C LYS A 507 -5.68 12.32 0.06
N GLY A 508 -6.74 13.11 0.20
CA GLY A 508 -6.69 14.44 0.82
C GLY A 508 -6.37 15.59 -0.14
N GLN A 509 -6.67 16.81 0.31
CA GLN A 509 -6.13 18.04 -0.28
C GLN A 509 -5.81 19.04 0.85
N PRO A 510 -4.52 19.36 1.12
CA PRO A 510 -3.30 18.90 0.45
C PRO A 510 -3.15 17.37 0.41
N GLY A 511 -2.59 16.85 -0.69
CA GLY A 511 -2.48 15.41 -0.92
C GLY A 511 -1.50 14.72 0.02
N GLN A 512 -1.89 13.55 0.53
CA GLN A 512 -1.07 12.68 1.38
C GLN A 512 -0.96 11.26 0.82
N ALA A 513 0.19 10.61 1.05
CA ALA A 513 0.46 9.24 0.61
C ALA A 513 0.59 8.23 1.77
N SER A 514 -0.15 7.11 1.74
CA SER A 514 0.03 6.04 2.73
C SER A 514 0.67 4.79 2.14
N ALA A 515 1.36 4.06 3.02
CA ALA A 515 1.92 2.75 2.74
C ALA A 515 0.91 1.67 3.14
N VAL A 516 0.45 0.87 2.17
CA VAL A 516 -0.59 -0.15 2.39
C VAL A 516 -0.26 -1.44 1.66
N SER A 517 -0.61 -2.58 2.27
CA SER A 517 -0.50 -3.89 1.65
C SER A 517 -1.87 -4.55 1.53
N HIS A 518 -2.01 -5.41 0.53
CA HIS A 518 -3.20 -6.22 0.34
C HIS A 518 -2.74 -7.66 0.07
N GLY A 519 -3.26 -8.59 0.86
CA GLY A 519 -2.95 -9.99 0.77
C GLY A 519 -3.97 -10.76 -0.04
N SER A 520 -3.51 -11.79 -0.72
CA SER A 520 -4.36 -12.81 -1.36
C SER A 520 -3.53 -14.05 -1.65
N ALA A 521 -4.21 -15.16 -1.92
CA ALA A 521 -3.63 -16.27 -2.67
C ALA A 521 -4.10 -16.21 -4.13
N THR A 522 -3.46 -16.97 -5.02
CA THR A 522 -3.89 -17.08 -6.41
C THR A 522 -5.38 -17.44 -6.47
N THR A 523 -6.16 -16.65 -7.21
CA THR A 523 -7.63 -16.71 -7.17
C THR A 523 -8.21 -16.80 -8.57
N ARG A 524 -9.27 -17.61 -8.73
CA ARG A 524 -9.98 -17.82 -9.99
C ARG A 524 -11.31 -17.07 -10.04
N PHE A 525 -11.55 -16.39 -11.16
CA PHE A 525 -12.78 -15.67 -11.49
C PHE A 525 -13.31 -16.16 -12.84
N ASN A 526 -14.58 -16.53 -12.94
CA ASN A 526 -15.12 -17.13 -14.17
C ASN A 526 -15.86 -16.13 -15.08
N GLY A 527 -15.72 -16.29 -16.40
CA GLY A 527 -16.54 -15.56 -17.36
C GLY A 527 -16.35 -14.03 -17.35
N ILE A 528 -15.14 -13.55 -17.08
CA ILE A 528 -14.79 -12.13 -17.08
C ILE A 528 -14.63 -11.61 -18.51
N ASN A 529 -15.06 -10.37 -18.75
CA ASN A 529 -14.87 -9.72 -20.04
C ASN A 529 -13.42 -9.27 -20.23
N VAL A 530 -12.78 -9.71 -21.31
CA VAL A 530 -11.41 -9.32 -21.68
C VAL A 530 -11.44 -8.62 -23.04
N ILE A 531 -10.80 -7.46 -23.10
CA ILE A 531 -10.66 -6.62 -24.29
C ILE A 531 -9.23 -6.69 -24.83
N ASN A 532 -9.08 -6.28 -26.09
CA ASN A 532 -7.79 -6.09 -26.73
C ASN A 532 -7.44 -4.60 -26.76
N THR A 533 -6.40 -4.18 -26.04
CA THR A 533 -5.98 -2.77 -25.92
C THR A 533 -5.13 -2.29 -27.09
N GLY A 534 -4.60 -3.19 -27.92
CA GLY A 534 -3.79 -2.86 -29.10
C GLY A 534 -4.63 -2.65 -30.36
N ARG A 535 -5.94 -2.94 -30.32
CA ARG A 535 -6.83 -2.77 -31.48
C ARG A 535 -7.08 -1.29 -31.74
N LYS A 536 -6.61 -0.79 -32.88
CA LYS A 536 -7.07 0.49 -33.42
C LYS A 536 -8.53 0.30 -33.87
N LEU A 537 -9.45 1.05 -33.28
CA LEU A 537 -10.77 1.25 -33.86
C LEU A 537 -10.52 2.05 -35.14
N GLY A 538 -10.71 1.39 -36.29
CA GLY A 538 -10.45 1.96 -37.61
C GLY A 538 -11.37 3.11 -37.94
#